data_AF-A0A419A5H2-F1
#
_entry.id   AF-A0A419A5H2-F1
#
_cell.length_a   1.000
_cell.length_b   1.000
_cell.length_c   1.000
_cell.angle_alpha   90.00
_cell.angle_beta   90.00
_cell.angle_gamma   90.00
#
_symmetry.space_group_name_H-M   'P 1'
#
loop_
_entity.id
_entity.type
_entity.pdbx_description
1 polymer ?
#
loop_
_entity_poly.entity_id
_entity_poly.type
_entity_poly.pdbx_seq_one_letter_code
_entity_poly.pdbx_strand_id
1 'polypeptide(L)'
;MPPDPNARNRYDLSEHEFEAMLARAAEEGAKRALADVGLDGHEAALDIRDLRSLLDCIRLVRRTAMQTAVRMITTGVMLALLAGTAIKLKIFGGSP
;
A
#
# COMPACT_ATOMS: atom_id res chain seq x y z
N MET A 1 -36.92 59.17 13.54
CA MET A 1 -36.03 58.18 14.18
C MET A 1 -34.95 57.82 13.16
N PRO A 2 -33.69 58.22 13.33
CA PRO A 2 -32.65 57.74 12.42
C PRO A 2 -32.43 56.23 12.65
N PRO A 3 -32.22 55.43 11.58
CA PRO A 3 -31.88 54.03 11.73
C PRO A 3 -30.51 53.90 12.42
N ASP A 4 -30.41 52.99 13.39
CA ASP A 4 -29.18 52.73 14.14
C ASP A 4 -28.09 52.18 13.20
N PRO A 5 -26.95 52.89 13.02
CA PRO A 5 -25.85 52.46 12.15
C PRO A 5 -25.09 51.22 12.68
N ASN A 6 -25.41 50.75 13.89
CA ASN A 6 -24.72 49.65 14.56
C ASN A 6 -25.58 48.39 14.77
N ALA A 7 -26.68 48.23 14.04
CA ALA A 7 -27.41 46.96 13.95
C ALA A 7 -26.63 45.86 13.17
N ARG A 8 -25.30 45.79 13.35
CA ARG A 8 -24.53 44.60 13.02
C ARG A 8 -25.04 43.51 13.95
N ASN A 9 -25.81 42.57 13.41
CA ASN A 9 -26.21 41.33 14.08
C ASN A 9 -24.97 40.61 14.62
N ARG A 10 -24.57 40.97 15.83
CA ARG A 10 -23.58 40.24 16.60
C ARG A 10 -24.35 39.14 17.30
N TYR A 11 -24.44 38.00 16.63
CA TYR A 11 -24.96 36.79 17.23
C TYR A 11 -23.98 36.40 18.35
N ASP A 12 -24.38 36.57 19.61
CA ASP A 12 -23.69 35.94 20.74
C ASP A 12 -24.01 34.44 20.64
N LEU A 13 -23.15 33.74 19.92
CA LEU A 13 -23.17 32.28 19.87
C LEU A 13 -22.72 31.78 21.24
N SER A 14 -23.53 30.92 21.85
CA SER A 14 -23.06 30.19 23.02
C SER A 14 -21.89 29.30 22.63
N GLU A 15 -20.96 29.08 23.57
CA GLU A 15 -19.79 28.23 23.32
C GLU A 15 -20.19 26.83 22.83
N HIS A 16 -21.30 26.31 23.33
CA HIS A 16 -21.87 25.02 22.92
C HIS A 16 -22.40 25.01 21.47
N GLU A 17 -22.96 26.13 20.98
CA GLU A 17 -23.41 26.25 19.58
C GLU A 17 -22.22 26.40 18.63
N PHE A 18 -21.18 27.11 19.08
CA PHE A 18 -19.94 27.23 18.33
C PHE A 18 -19.23 25.88 18.20
N GLU A 19 -19.09 25.13 19.29
CA GLU A 19 -18.55 23.76 19.27
C GLU A 19 -19.37 22.83 18.39
N ALA A 20 -20.71 22.92 18.44
CA ALA A 20 -21.59 22.11 17.59
C ALA A 20 -21.42 22.43 16.10
N MET A 21 -21.22 23.70 15.73
CA MET A 21 -20.90 24.08 14.35
C MET A 21 -19.51 23.59 13.92
N LEU A 22 -18.52 23.71 14.79
CA LEU A 22 -17.16 23.20 14.53
C LEU A 22 -17.17 21.68 14.35
N ALA A 23 -17.86 20.95 15.20
CA ALA A 23 -17.98 19.49 15.13
C ALA A 23 -18.61 19.06 13.80
N ARG A 24 -19.69 19.73 13.37
CA ARG A 24 -20.32 19.45 12.07
C ARG A 24 -19.42 19.77 10.90
N ALA A 25 -18.75 20.93 10.91
CA ALA A 25 -17.81 21.30 9.86
C ALA A 25 -16.64 20.30 9.76
N ALA A 26 -16.13 19.83 10.90
CA ALA A 26 -15.09 18.81 10.96
C ALA A 26 -15.58 17.45 10.43
N GLU A 27 -16.79 17.04 10.79
CA GLU A 27 -17.41 15.81 10.28
C GLU A 27 -17.63 15.86 8.76
N GLU A 28 -18.16 16.97 8.25
CA GLU A 28 -18.35 17.20 6.82
C GLU A 28 -17.01 17.18 6.08
N GLY A 29 -15.99 17.84 6.63
CA GLY A 29 -14.63 17.85 6.08
C GLY A 29 -13.99 16.46 6.06
N ALA A 30 -14.17 15.68 7.13
CA ALA A 30 -13.68 14.31 7.21
C ALA A 30 -14.37 13.40 6.19
N LYS A 31 -15.70 13.50 6.04
CA LYS A 31 -16.46 12.75 5.02
C LYS A 31 -16.00 13.11 3.61
N ARG A 32 -15.75 14.40 3.33
CA ARG A 32 -15.29 14.87 2.03
C ARG A 32 -13.87 14.40 1.71
N ALA A 33 -12.97 14.45 2.69
CA ALA A 33 -11.60 13.92 2.55
C ALA A 33 -11.61 12.41 2.29
N LEU A 34 -12.48 11.65 2.98
CA LEU A 34 -12.68 10.22 2.72
C LEU A 34 -13.22 9.97 1.31
N ALA A 35 -14.18 10.76 0.83
CA ALA A 35 -14.70 10.67 -0.53
C ALA A 35 -13.63 10.99 -1.60
N ASP A 36 -12.80 12.01 -1.37
CA ASP A 36 -11.72 12.39 -2.29
C ASP A 36 -10.67 11.28 -2.46
N VAL A 37 -10.48 10.43 -1.45
CA VAL A 37 -9.61 9.24 -1.53
C VAL A 37 -10.37 7.95 -1.90
N GLY A 38 -11.67 8.05 -2.22
CA GLY A 38 -12.52 6.91 -2.61
C GLY A 38 -12.88 5.97 -1.46
N LEU A 39 -12.84 6.46 -0.22
CA LEU A 39 -13.08 5.72 1.04
C LEU A 39 -14.42 6.08 1.71
N ASP A 40 -15.38 6.61 0.95
CA ASP A 40 -16.72 7.01 1.39
C ASP A 40 -17.76 5.87 1.34
N GLY A 41 -17.44 4.76 0.67
CA GLY A 41 -18.31 3.59 0.52
C GLY A 41 -17.99 2.41 1.44
N HIS A 42 -18.99 1.58 1.74
CA HIS A 42 -18.82 0.32 2.48
C HIS A 42 -17.89 -0.67 1.72
N GLU A 43 -17.90 -0.59 0.39
CA GLU A 43 -17.01 -1.33 -0.52
C GLU A 43 -15.54 -0.92 -0.35
N ALA A 44 -15.23 0.34 -0.03
CA ALA A 44 -13.86 0.81 0.08
C ALA A 44 -13.11 0.21 1.28
N ALA A 45 -13.84 -0.07 2.37
CA ALA A 45 -13.29 -0.78 3.51
C ALA A 45 -13.01 -2.27 3.20
N LEU A 46 -13.75 -2.87 2.27
CA LEU A 46 -13.53 -4.23 1.78
C LEU A 46 -12.31 -4.25 0.84
N ASP A 47 -12.23 -3.33 -0.11
CA ASP A 47 -11.12 -3.24 -1.07
C ASP A 47 -9.77 -3.00 -0.39
N ILE A 48 -9.70 -2.16 0.66
CA ILE A 48 -8.46 -1.96 1.43
C ILE A 48 -8.02 -3.28 2.11
N ARG A 49 -8.98 -4.05 2.63
CA ARG A 49 -8.68 -5.32 3.33
C ARG A 49 -8.25 -6.40 2.35
N ASP A 50 -8.81 -6.40 1.16
CA ASP A 50 -8.42 -7.31 0.09
C ASP A 50 -7.06 -6.94 -0.50
N LEU A 51 -6.77 -5.66 -0.71
CA LEU A 51 -5.44 -5.18 -1.11
C LEU A 51 -4.35 -5.56 -0.09
N ARG A 52 -4.65 -5.46 1.21
CA ARG A 52 -3.73 -5.91 2.26
C ARG A 52 -3.50 -7.41 2.17
N SER A 53 -4.56 -8.19 2.00
CA SER A 53 -4.48 -9.64 1.83
C SER A 53 -3.66 -10.03 0.58
N LEU A 54 -3.86 -9.34 -0.55
CA LEU A 54 -3.08 -9.54 -1.77
C LEU A 54 -1.60 -9.17 -1.60
N LEU A 55 -1.29 -8.06 -0.91
CA LEU A 55 0.08 -7.68 -0.59
C LEU A 55 0.78 -8.70 0.30
N ASP A 56 0.06 -9.25 1.27
CA ASP A 56 0.59 -10.32 2.13
C ASP A 56 0.82 -11.62 1.33
N CYS A 57 -0.08 -11.95 0.40
CA CYS A 57 0.15 -13.03 -0.57
C CYS A 57 1.39 -12.76 -1.44
N ILE A 58 1.60 -11.55 -1.95
CA ILE A 58 2.78 -11.19 -2.77
C ILE A 58 4.07 -11.31 -1.96
N ARG A 59 4.07 -10.90 -0.68
CA ARG A 59 5.24 -11.07 0.20
C ARG A 59 5.57 -12.55 0.41
N LEU A 60 4.55 -13.39 0.56
CA LEU A 60 4.73 -14.84 0.69
C LEU A 60 5.28 -15.45 -0.60
N VAL A 61 4.69 -15.11 -1.75
CA VAL A 61 5.16 -15.59 -3.07
C VAL A 61 6.59 -15.15 -3.33
N ARG A 62 6.96 -13.91 -2.99
CA ARG A 62 8.35 -13.41 -3.16
C ARG A 62 9.37 -14.26 -2.41
N ARG A 63 9.06 -14.69 -1.17
CA ARG A 63 9.97 -15.57 -0.41
C ARG A 63 10.14 -16.92 -1.10
N THR A 64 9.04 -17.56 -1.51
CA THR A 64 9.07 -18.86 -2.20
C THR A 64 9.74 -18.79 -3.57
N ALA A 65 9.46 -17.73 -4.33
CA ALA A 65 10.07 -17.47 -5.63
C ALA A 65 11.58 -17.25 -5.51
N MET A 66 12.02 -16.45 -4.54
CA MET A 66 13.45 -16.22 -4.28
C MET A 66 14.15 -17.51 -3.88
N GLN A 67 13.54 -18.31 -3.00
CA GLN A 67 14.10 -19.61 -2.60
C GLN A 67 14.22 -20.56 -3.80
N THR A 68 13.22 -20.59 -4.68
CA THR A 68 13.24 -21.40 -5.90
C THR A 68 14.30 -20.90 -6.89
N ALA A 69 14.42 -19.58 -7.07
CA ALA A 69 15.43 -18.98 -7.93
C ALA A 69 16.84 -19.31 -7.43
N VAL A 70 17.12 -19.14 -6.14
CA VAL A 70 18.40 -19.51 -5.53
C VAL A 70 18.68 -20.99 -5.75
N ARG A 71 17.69 -21.86 -5.50
CA ARG A 71 17.85 -23.30 -5.70
C ARG A 71 18.15 -23.66 -7.15
N MET A 72 17.44 -23.07 -8.11
CA MET A 72 17.70 -23.27 -9.54
C MET A 72 19.09 -22.78 -9.94
N ILE A 73 19.52 -21.62 -9.43
CA ILE A 73 20.88 -21.10 -9.67
C ILE A 73 21.92 -22.07 -9.11
N THR A 74 21.79 -22.50 -7.85
CA THR A 74 22.73 -23.46 -7.24
C THR A 74 22.78 -24.77 -8.00
N THR A 75 21.62 -25.35 -8.35
CA THR A 75 21.57 -26.59 -9.13
C THR A 75 22.16 -26.40 -10.52
N GLY A 76 21.87 -25.29 -11.19
CA GLY A 76 22.42 -24.95 -12.50
C GLY A 76 23.94 -24.80 -12.48
N VAL A 77 24.47 -24.09 -11.49
CA VAL A 77 25.93 -23.95 -11.29
C VAL A 77 26.56 -25.31 -11.03
N MET A 78 25.98 -26.14 -10.17
CA MET A 78 26.51 -27.48 -9.87
C MET A 78 26.53 -28.37 -11.12
N LEU A 79 25.44 -28.37 -11.90
CA LEU A 79 25.40 -29.09 -13.19
C LEU A 79 26.43 -28.55 -14.18
N ALA A 80 26.56 -27.23 -14.29
CA ALA A 80 27.52 -26.59 -15.20
C ALA A 80 28.97 -26.95 -14.83
N LEU A 81 29.30 -27.00 -13.53
CA LEU A 81 30.61 -27.43 -13.06
C LEU A 81 30.88 -28.91 -13.40
N LEU A 82 29.93 -29.80 -13.14
CA LEU A 82 30.06 -31.23 -13.47
C LEU A 82 30.20 -31.46 -14.98
N ALA A 83 29.39 -30.79 -15.80
CA ALA A 83 29.49 -30.88 -17.25
C ALA A 83 30.81 -30.29 -17.76
N GLY A 84 31.22 -29.13 -17.23
CA GLY A 84 32.45 -28.44 -17.59
C GLY A 84 33.70 -29.27 -17.28
N THR A 85 33.76 -29.91 -16.10
CA THR A 85 34.88 -30.79 -15.73
C THR A 85 34.90 -32.07 -16.56
N ALA A 86 33.74 -32.68 -16.85
CA ALA A 86 33.66 -33.86 -17.72
C ALA A 86 34.15 -33.56 -19.15
N ILE A 87 33.77 -32.42 -19.73
CA ILE A 87 34.24 -31.99 -21.05
C ILE A 87 35.74 -31.71 -21.02
N LYS A 88 36.24 -30.96 -20.02
CA LYS A 88 37.67 -30.71 -19.86
C LYS A 88 38.46 -32.01 -19.71
N LEU A 89 38.03 -32.95 -18.88
CA LEU A 89 38.68 -34.25 -18.71
C LEU A 89 38.65 -35.10 -19.98
N LYS A 90 37.55 -35.11 -20.75
CA LYS A 90 37.48 -35.83 -22.03
C LYS A 90 38.41 -35.23 -23.09
N ILE A 91 38.59 -33.91 -23.09
CA ILE A 91 39.52 -33.20 -23.99
C ILE A 91 40.97 -33.41 -23.56
N PHE A 92 41.27 -33.43 -22.25
CA PHE A 92 42.63 -33.60 -21.73
C PHE A 92 43.07 -35.07 -21.61
N GLY A 93 42.14 -36.02 -21.43
CA GLY A 93 42.40 -37.47 -21.40
C GLY A 93 42.25 -38.15 -22.76
N GLY A 94 41.99 -37.39 -23.82
CA GLY A 94 41.91 -37.84 -25.20
C GLY A 94 43.14 -37.45 -26.01
N SER A 95 44.32 -37.87 -25.56
CA SER A 95 45.56 -37.93 -26.36
C SER A 95 46.41 -39.08 -25.80
N PRO A 96 47.17 -39.80 -26.66
CA PRO A 96 47.49 -41.23 -26.53
C PRO A 96 48.24 -41.62 -25.27
#